data_AF-A0A679IG43-F1
#
_entry.id   AF-A0A679IG43-F1
#
_cell.length_a   1.000
_cell.length_b   1.000
_cell.length_c   1.000
_cell.angle_alpha   90.00
_cell.angle_beta   90.00
_cell.angle_gamma   90.00
#
_symmetry.space_group_name_H-M   'P 1'
#
loop_
_entity.id
_entity.type
_entity.pdbx_description
1 polymer ?
#
loop_
_entity_poly.entity_id
_entity_poly.type
_entity_poly.pdbx_seq_one_letter_code
_entity_poly.pdbx_strand_id
1 'polypeptide(L)' 'MKQAIYEGVEIWGYMVWSPIDIVSSSTGEMKKRYGLIYVNRNDNQSGNFERYKKKSFYWYKGVIASNGNDL' A
#
# COMPACT_ATOMS: atom_id res chain seq x y z
N MET A 1 15.10 -4.65 -5.04
CA MET A 1 14.99 -3.89 -6.30
C MET A 1 16.28 -3.19 -6.66
N LYS A 2 16.81 -2.26 -5.85
CA LYS A 2 18.11 -1.59 -6.13
C LYS A 2 19.22 -2.59 -6.49
N GLN A 3 19.39 -3.63 -5.68
CA GLN A 3 20.37 -4.69 -5.94
C GLN A 3 20.14 -5.42 -7.27
N ALA A 4 18.90 -5.85 -7.56
CA ALA A 4 18.57 -6.53 -8.81
C ALA A 4 18.80 -5.66 -10.05
N ILE A 5 18.49 -4.36 -9.96
CA ILE A 5 18.78 -3.39 -11.04
C ILE A 5 20.29 -3.23 -11.21
N TYR A 6 21.05 -3.16 -10.11
CA TYR A 6 22.52 -3.12 -10.15
C TYR A 6 23.13 -4.38 -10.78
N GLU A 7 22.50 -5.54 -10.57
CA GLU A 7 22.86 -6.82 -11.20
C GLU A 7 22.40 -6.94 -12.66
N GLY A 8 21.79 -5.89 -13.23
CA GLY A 8 21.43 -5.82 -14.65
C GLY A 8 20.03 -6.32 -14.99
N VAL A 9 19.17 -6.60 -13.99
CA VAL A 9 17.78 -7.00 -14.23
C VAL A 9 16.96 -5.79 -14.68
N GLU A 10 16.26 -5.93 -15.81
CA GLU A 10 15.32 -4.93 -16.29
C GLU A 10 14.02 -4.95 -15.46
N ILE A 11 13.77 -3.88 -14.72
CA ILE A 11 12.56 -3.73 -13.89
C ILE A 11 11.81 -2.46 -14.31
N TRP A 12 10.56 -2.65 -14.72
CA TRP A 12 9.70 -1.57 -15.22
C TRP A 12 9.07 -0.73 -14.11
N GLY A 13 8.88 -1.30 -12.93
CA GLY A 13 8.32 -0.59 -11.80
C GLY A 13 7.93 -1.48 -10.63
N TYR A 14 7.33 -0.85 -9.63
CA TYR A 14 6.81 -1.50 -8.44
C TYR A 14 5.45 -0.91 -8.07
N MET A 15 4.45 -1.78 -7.95
CA MET A 15 3.11 -1.42 -7.52
C MET A 15 2.83 -2.12 -6.18
N VAL A 16 2.45 -1.35 -5.16
CA VAL A 16 1.96 -1.93 -3.91
C VAL A 16 0.69 -2.74 -4.20
N TRP A 17 0.52 -3.86 -3.48
CA TRP A 17 -0.61 -4.78 -3.70
C TRP A 17 -1.97 -4.07 -3.70
N SER A 18 -2.19 -3.18 -2.73
CA SER A 18 -3.32 -2.27 -2.75
C SER A 18 -2.96 -0.93 -2.11
N PRO A 19 -3.19 0.21 -2.78
CA PRO A 19 -2.94 1.52 -2.18
C PRO A 19 -4.01 1.90 -1.14
N ILE A 20 -5.16 1.23 -1.11
CA ILE A 20 -6.28 1.47 -0.20
C ILE A 20 -6.71 0.17 0.49
N ASP A 21 -7.24 0.23 1.70
CA ASP A 21 -7.77 -0.96 2.36
C ASP A 21 -8.91 -1.58 1.54
N ILE A 22 -8.81 -2.90 1.32
CA ILE A 22 -9.75 -3.73 0.56
C ILE A 22 -10.09 -4.98 1.36
N VAL A 23 -11.15 -5.67 0.96
CA VAL A 23 -11.47 -7.01 1.47
C VAL A 23 -10.38 -7.98 1.01
N SER A 24 -9.81 -8.73 1.95
CA SER A 24 -8.77 -9.70 1.63
C SER A 24 -9.32 -10.87 0.81
N SER A 25 -8.60 -11.28 -0.24
CA SER A 25 -9.04 -12.33 -1.16
C SER A 25 -9.16 -13.71 -0.50
N SER A 26 -8.24 -14.04 0.43
CA SER A 26 -8.18 -15.37 1.05
C SER A 26 -9.25 -15.61 2.11
N THR A 27 -9.56 -14.62 2.94
CA THR A 27 -10.41 -14.79 4.13
C THR A 27 -11.66 -13.92 4.10
N GLY A 28 -11.81 -13.02 3.13
CA GLY A 28 -12.96 -12.12 3.06
C GLY A 28 -12.96 -11.03 4.15
N GLU A 29 -11.81 -10.76 4.76
CA GLU A 29 -11.69 -9.89 5.93
C GLU A 29 -11.20 -8.48 5.58
N MET A 30 -11.78 -7.46 6.23
CA MET A 30 -11.31 -6.08 6.33
C MET A 30 -10.28 -5.86 7.44
N LYS A 31 -10.26 -6.70 8.50
CA LYS A 31 -9.28 -6.54 9.58
C LYS A 31 -7.83 -6.71 9.10
N LYS A 32 -7.61 -7.47 8.02
CA LYS A 32 -6.31 -7.61 7.34
C LYS A 32 -6.12 -6.45 6.36
N ARG A 33 -5.35 -5.44 6.77
CA ARG A 33 -5.24 -4.15 6.08
C ARG A 33 -3.91 -4.00 5.34
N TYR A 34 -3.99 -3.75 4.03
CA TYR A 34 -2.83 -3.57 3.14
C TYR A 34 -2.60 -2.11 2.74
N GLY A 35 -3.65 -1.29 2.76
CA GLY A 35 -3.65 0.01 2.13
C GLY A 35 -2.67 1.00 2.74
N LEU A 36 -2.21 1.94 1.93
CA LEU A 36 -1.64 3.20 2.39
C LEU A 36 -2.75 4.16 2.88
N ILE A 37 -3.96 3.95 2.37
CA ILE A 37 -5.18 4.66 2.76
C ILE A 37 -6.04 3.70 3.58
N TYR A 38 -6.35 4.08 4.81
CA TYR A 38 -7.30 3.37 5.67
C TYR A 38 -8.73 3.64 5.20
N VAL A 39 -9.58 2.61 5.27
CA VAL A 39 -11.02 2.72 5.05
C VAL A 39 -11.74 2.34 6.33
N ASN A 40 -12.62 3.21 6.83
CA ASN A 40 -13.47 2.97 7.99
C ASN A 40 -14.59 1.97 7.63
N ARG A 41 -14.21 0.69 7.60
CA ARG A 41 -15.08 -0.45 7.39
C ARG A 41 -14.48 -1.66 8.11
N ASN A 42 -15.34 -2.44 8.75
CA ASN A 42 -14.97 -3.63 9.54
C ASN A 42 -15.74 -4.88 9.07
N ASP A 43 -15.29 -6.05 9.52
CA ASP A 43 -15.86 -7.36 9.14
C ASP A 43 -17.34 -7.49 9.54
N ASN A 44 -17.74 -6.90 10.67
CA ASN A 44 -19.14 -6.85 11.13
C ASN A 44 -19.99 -5.79 10.43
N GLN A 45 -19.53 -5.25 9.29
CA GLN A 45 -20.20 -4.22 8.51
C GLN A 45 -20.38 -2.86 9.20
N SER A 46 -19.76 -2.63 10.35
CA SER A 46 -19.68 -1.28 10.92
C SER A 46 -18.69 -0.39 10.16
N GLY A 47 -18.85 0.94 10.31
CA GLY A 47 -18.05 1.96 9.65
C GLY A 47 -18.81 2.70 8.55
N ASN A 48 -18.31 3.89 8.20
CA ASN A 48 -18.96 4.85 7.29
C ASN A 48 -18.22 5.02 5.95
N PHE A 49 -17.26 4.14 5.67
CA PHE A 49 -16.38 4.20 4.49
C PHE A 49 -15.51 5.46 4.38
N GLU A 50 -15.36 6.28 5.42
CA GLU A 50 -14.41 7.38 5.38
C GLU A 50 -12.98 6.88 5.13
N ARG A 51 -12.19 7.71 4.45
CA ARG A 51 -10.82 7.40 4.07
C ARG A 51 -9.84 8.28 4.82
N TYR A 52 -8.77 7.66 5.30
CA TYR A 52 -7.76 8.33 6.10
C TYR A 52 -6.37 7.96 5.58
N LYS A 53 -5.51 8.96 5.38
CA LYS A 53 -4.12 8.74 4.99
C LYS A 53 -3.38 8.14 6.17
N LYS A 54 -2.83 6.92 6.03
CA LYS A 54 -1.97 6.33 7.07
C LYS A 54 -0.60 7.01 7.04
N LYS A 55 0.23 6.78 8.06
CA LYS A 55 1.63 7.25 8.06
C LYS A 55 2.39 6.75 6.81
N SER A 56 2.14 5.51 6.39
CA SER A 56 2.73 4.91 5.19
C SER A 56 2.36 5.63 3.89
N PHE A 57 1.24 6.37 3.85
CA PHE A 57 0.89 7.20 2.70
C PHE A 57 1.96 8.27 2.43
N TYR A 58 2.36 9.00 3.47
CA TYR A 58 3.35 10.06 3.34
C TYR A 58 4.76 9.51 3.10
N TRP A 59 5.09 8.39 3.74
CA TRP A 59 6.33 7.67 3.46
C TRP A 59 6.40 7.26 1.99
N TYR A 60 5.38 6.56 1.45
CA TYR A 60 5.39 6.10 0.07
C TYR A 60 5.36 7.26 -0.94
N LYS A 61 4.68 8.36 -0.60
CA LYS A 61 4.77 9.63 -1.37
C LYS A 61 6.23 10.11 -1.45
N GLY A 62 6.99 10.09 -0.36
CA GLY A 62 8.40 10.45 -0.32
C GLY A 62 9.29 9.50 -1.14
N VAL A 63 9.03 8.19 -1.02
CA VAL A 63 9.72 7.16 -1.83
C VAL A 63 9.52 7.42 -3.33
N ILE A 64 8.29 7.66 -3.77
CA ILE A 64 8.00 7.98 -5.18
C ILE A 64 8.70 9.28 -5.60
N ALA A 65 8.56 10.35 -4.79
CA ALA A 65 9.12 11.66 -5.12
C ALA A 65 10.65 11.66 -5.21
N SER A 66 11.32 10.79 -4.45
CA SER A 66 12.78 10.62 -4.49
C SER A 66 13.25 9.60 -5.52
N ASN A 67 12.34 9.02 -6.32
CA ASN A 67 12.59 7.86 -7.17
C ASN A 67 13.30 6.72 -6.41
N GLY A 68 12.89 6.51 -5.16
CA GLY A 68 13.44 5.51 -4.25
C GLY A 68 14.83 5.81 -3.69
N ASN A 69 15.34 7.03 -3.81
CA ASN A 69 16.60 7.42 -3.17
C ASN A 69 16.46 7.58 -1.64
N ASP A 70 15.29 8.04 -1.17
CA ASP A 70 14.93 8.13 0.24
C ASP A 70 14.01 6.95 0.61
N LEU A 71 14.62 5.80 0.88
CA LEU A 71 13.95 4.50 1.04
C LEU A 71 14.58 3.73 2.20
#